data_AF-A0A382F1V0-F1
#
_entry.id   AF-A0A382F1V0-F1
#
_cell.length_a   1.000
_cell.length_b   1.000
_cell.length_c   1.000
_cell.angle_alpha   90.00
_cell.angle_beta   90.00
_cell.angle_gamma   90.00
#
_symmetry.space_group_name_H-M   'P 1'
#
loop_
_entity.id
_entity.type
_entity.pdbx_description
1 polymer ?
#
loop_
_entity_poly.entity_id
_entity_poly.type
_entity_poly.pdbx_seq_one_letter_code
_entity_poly.pdbx_strand_id
1 'polypeptide(L)' 'MEILEETTNWKYPNHTYFVDCTKLIGYIPQGKDKPILFDHPLKNFSKRGRAFIKLVKVK' A
#
# COMPACT_ATOMS: atom_id res chain seq x y z
N MET A 1 -1.25 4.28 11.41
CA MET A 1 -0.96 3.28 10.36
C MET A 1 -2.23 2.70 9.75
N GLU A 2 -2.28 2.62 8.42
CA GLU A 2 -3.39 2.15 7.60
C GLU A 2 -2.88 1.09 6.61
N ILE A 3 -3.67 0.05 6.39
CA ILE A 3 -3.40 -0.96 5.37
C ILE A 3 -4.36 -0.73 4.22
N LEU A 4 -3.80 -0.50 3.03
CA LEU A 4 -4.55 -0.19 1.80
C LEU A 4 -4.30 -1.28 0.77
N GLU A 5 -5.32 -2.05 0.42
CA GLU A 5 -5.28 -2.97 -0.69
C GLU A 5 -5.66 -2.23 -1.97
N GLU A 6 -4.78 -2.23 -2.97
CA GLU A 6 -5.07 -1.64 -4.26
C GLU A 6 -6.02 -2.54 -5.07
N THR A 7 -7.09 -1.95 -5.57
CA THR A 7 -8.11 -2.64 -6.39
C THR A 7 -8.26 -2.00 -7.76
N THR A 8 -7.23 -1.27 -8.18
CA THR A 8 -7.20 -0.62 -9.48
C THR A 8 -7.26 -1.68 -10.58
N ASN A 9 -8.19 -1.53 -11.52
CA ASN A 9 -8.30 -2.43 -12.66
C ASN A 9 -7.29 -2.02 -13.74
N TRP A 10 -6.15 -2.70 -13.80
CA TRP A 10 -5.10 -2.47 -14.79
C TRP A 10 -4.34 -3.76 -15.13
N LYS A 11 -3.39 -3.68 -16.07
CA LYS A 11 -2.65 -4.85 -16.57
C LYS A 11 -1.61 -5.42 -15.58
N TYR A 12 -1.33 -4.71 -14.48
CA TYR A 12 -0.26 -5.05 -13.53
C TYR A 12 -0.80 -5.68 -12.25
N PRO A 13 -0.01 -6.49 -11.51
CA PRO A 13 -0.42 -6.99 -10.21
C PRO A 13 -0.64 -5.83 -9.24
N ASN A 14 -1.72 -5.91 -8.46
CA ASN A 14 -2.00 -4.93 -7.41
C ASN A 14 -1.12 -5.17 -6.20
N HIS A 15 -0.99 -4.17 -5.33
CA HIS A 15 -0.24 -4.30 -4.09
C HIS A 15 -1.07 -3.90 -2.86
N THR A 16 -0.74 -4.51 -1.73
CA THR A 16 -1.23 -4.09 -0.41
C THR A 16 -0.20 -3.19 0.25
N TYR A 17 -0.52 -1.92 0.45
CA TYR A 17 0.39 -0.89 0.97
C TYR A 17 0.21 -0.67 2.47
N PHE A 18 1.34 -0.49 3.16
CA PHE A 18 1.40 -0.07 4.56
C PHE A 18 1.69 1.43 4.63
N VAL A 19 0.68 2.22 4.96
CA VAL A 19 0.77 3.69 4.95
C VAL A 19 0.62 4.24 6.35
N ASP A 20 1.55 5.11 6.76
CA ASP A 20 1.42 5.89 7.97
C ASP A 20 1.22 7.37 7.61
N CYS A 21 -0.03 7.82 7.68
CA CYS A 21 -0.48 9.13 7.20
C CYS A 21 -0.16 9.36 5.72
N THR A 22 0.96 10.02 5.42
CA THR A 22 1.45 10.33 4.06
C THR A 22 2.75 9.60 3.72
N LYS A 23 3.23 8.75 4.63
CA LYS A 23 4.47 7.99 4.50
C LYS A 23 4.14 6.55 4.11
N LEU A 24 4.78 6.03 3.06
CA LEU A 24 4.70 4.62 2.71
C LEU A 24 5.81 3.86 3.43
N ILE A 25 5.43 2.92 4.29
CA ILE A 25 6.34 2.09 5.08
C ILE A 25 6.81 0.87 4.27
N GLY A 26 5.93 0.32 3.44
CA GLY A 26 6.20 -0.86 2.64
C GLY A 26 4.96 -1.34 1.88
N TYR A 27 5.09 -2.47 1.19
CA TYR A 27 4.00 -3.08 0.45
C TYR A 27 4.17 -4.59 0.32
N ILE A 28 3.06 -5.30 0.08
CA ILE A 28 3.03 -6.72 -0.30
C ILE A 28 2.53 -6.79 -1.75
N PRO A 29 3.34 -7.30 -2.70
CA PRO A 29 2.85 -7.56 -4.03
C PRO A 29 1.82 -8.69 -4.05
N GLN A 30 0.77 -8.55 -4.87
CA GLN A 30 -0.21 -9.62 -5.05
C GLN A 30 0.47 -10.92 -5.50
N GLY A 31 0.17 -12.02 -4.81
CA GLY A 31 0.79 -13.33 -5.02
C GLY A 31 2.12 -13.55 -4.29
N LYS A 32 2.54 -12.62 -3.42
CA LYS A 32 3.67 -12.82 -2.50
C LYS A 32 3.21 -12.85 -1.05
N ASP A 33 3.79 -13.75 -0.26
CA ASP A 33 3.53 -13.83 1.18
C ASP A 33 4.36 -12.84 2.01
N LYS A 34 5.47 -12.35 1.47
CA LYS A 34 6.42 -11.52 2.24
C LYS A 34 6.27 -10.03 1.91
N PRO A 35 6.18 -9.16 2.93
CA PRO A 35 6.20 -7.71 2.73
C PRO A 35 7.58 -7.23 2.32
N ILE A 36 7.61 -6.23 1.45
CA ILE A 36 8.78 -5.43 1.11
C ILE A 36 8.69 -4.15 1.92
N LEU A 37 9.59 -4.00 2.89
CA LEU A 37 9.69 -2.82 3.74
C LEU A 37 10.79 -1.91 3.23
N PHE A 38 10.58 -0.60 3.33
CA PHE A 38 11.61 0.38 3.01
C PHE A 38 12.46 0.68 4.25
N ASP A 39 13.79 0.77 4.11
CA ASP A 39 14.69 1.23 5.17
C ASP A 39 14.32 2.63 5.69
N HIS A 40 13.84 3.49 4.78
CA HIS A 40 13.31 4.81 5.10
C HIS A 40 11.92 4.98 4.49
N PRO A 41 10.92 5.43 5.27
CA PRO A 41 9.57 5.64 4.74
C PRO A 41 9.56 6.62 3.57
N LEU A 42 8.92 6.24 2.46
CA LEU A 42 8.76 7.13 1.32
C LEU A 42 7.72 8.19 1.66
N LYS A 43 8.13 9.46 1.62
CA LYS A 43 7.24 10.60 1.83
C LYS A 43 6.36 10.80 0.58
N ASN A 44 5.19 11.40 0.78
CA ASN A 44 4.27 11.81 -0.30
C ASN A 44 3.65 10.64 -1.07
N PHE A 45 3.25 9.57 -0.37
CA PHE A 45 2.46 8.50 -0.99
C PHE A 45 1.15 9.06 -1.58
N SER A 46 1.04 9.02 -2.90
CA SER A 46 -0.12 9.54 -3.63
C SER A 46 -1.09 8.41 -3.97
N LYS A 47 -2.35 8.61 -3.59
CA LYS A 47 -3.47 7.73 -3.94
C LYS A 47 -4.17 8.15 -5.24
N ARG A 48 -3.75 9.27 -5.85
CA ARG A 48 -4.46 9.86 -6.99
C ARG A 48 -4.41 8.94 -8.21
N GLY A 49 -5.57 8.71 -8.82
CA GLY A 49 -5.71 7.87 -10.02
C GLY A 49 -5.68 6.37 -9.75
N ARG A 50 -5.80 5.94 -8.50
CA ARG A 50 -5.81 4.54 -8.08
C ARG A 50 -6.97 4.27 -7.12
N ALA A 51 -7.51 3.07 -7.15
CA ALA A 51 -8.57 2.61 -6.26
C ALA A 51 -7.97 1.77 -5.12
N PHE A 52 -8.45 1.98 -3.90
CA PHE A 52 -7.99 1.27 -2.71
C PHE A 52 -9.14 0.88 -1.81
N ILE A 53 -9.05 -0.31 -1.21
CA ILE A 53 -9.88 -0.75 -0.08
C ILE A 53 -9.03 -0.66 1.17
N LYS A 54 -9.61 -0.12 2.24
CA LYS A 54 -8.95 -0.04 3.54
C LYS A 54 -9.25 -1.31 4.33
N LEU A 55 -8.22 -2.10 4.61
CA LEU A 55 -8.39 -3.39 5.29
C LEU A 55 -8.44 -3.25 6.81
N VAL A 56 -7.56 -2.43 7.41
CA VAL A 56 -7.54 -2.20 8.85
C VAL A 56 -7.11 -0.76 9.13
N LYS A 57 -7.81 -0.11 10.06
CA LYS A 57 -7.36 1.11 10.73
C LYS A 57 -6.77 0.67 12.06
N VAL A 58 -5.45 0.55 12.15
CA VAL A 58 -4.82 0.30 13.46
C VAL A 58 -4.96 1.60 14.25
N LYS A 59 -5.76 1.54 15.31
CA LYS A 59 -6.12 2.69 16.15
C LYS A 59 -5.05 2.96 17.19
#